data_AF-A0A1Y5TAB5-F1
#
_entry.id   AF-A0A1Y5TAB5-F1
#
_cell.length_a   1.000
_cell.length_b   1.000
_cell.length_c   1.000
_cell.angle_alpha   90.00
_cell.angle_beta   90.00
_cell.angle_gamma   90.00
#
_symmetry.space_group_name_H-M   'P 1'
#
loop_
_entity.id
_entity.type
_entity.pdbx_description
1 polymer ?
#
loop_
_entity_poly.entity_id
_entity_poly.type
_entity_poly.pdbx_seq_one_letter_code
_entity_poly.pdbx_strand_id
1 'polypeptide(L)'
;MDKETFARRLALSMAGTSDGILKYAEHPAGRGVSVERKARAGWMAELDDESRQWLHQLVEEGVHAGVFGVLCILDHVRFIEDIGEKGSFNLTYTSPFGAQTQINPEEGEMLHDLFNGFSRDAQK
;
A
#
# COMPACT_ATOMS: atom_id res chain seq x y z
N MET A 1 10.67 -8.54 15.16
CA MET A 1 10.63 -7.27 14.42
C MET A 1 9.75 -6.34 15.24
N ASP A 2 10.19 -5.10 15.43
CA ASP A 2 9.41 -4.08 16.15
C ASP A 2 8.52 -3.26 15.21
N LYS A 3 7.69 -2.39 15.80
CA LYS A 3 6.73 -1.51 15.14
C LYS A 3 7.39 -0.61 14.08
N GLU A 4 8.45 0.12 14.44
CA GLU A 4 9.11 1.06 13.54
C GLU A 4 9.77 0.34 12.35
N THR A 5 10.49 -0.76 12.62
CA THR A 5 11.11 -1.58 11.59
C THR A 5 10.06 -2.12 10.63
N PHE A 6 8.92 -2.58 11.14
CA PHE A 6 7.81 -3.04 10.31
C PHE A 6 7.30 -1.92 9.39
N ALA A 7 6.94 -0.74 9.94
CA ALA A 7 6.40 0.36 9.16
C ALA A 7 7.38 0.85 8.08
N ARG A 8 8.67 0.95 8.42
CA ARG A 8 9.73 1.32 7.46
C ARG A 8 9.89 0.29 6.35
N ARG A 9 9.95 -1.00 6.70
CA ARG A 9 10.09 -2.08 5.71
C ARG A 9 8.85 -2.19 4.82
N LEU A 10 7.67 -1.95 5.37
CA LEU A 10 6.43 -1.88 4.61
C LEU A 10 6.46 -0.73 3.61
N ALA A 11 6.80 0.50 4.04
CA ALA A 11 6.92 1.65 3.14
C ALA A 11 7.90 1.38 1.99
N LEU A 12 9.09 0.85 2.30
CA LEU A 12 10.08 0.47 1.28
C LEU A 12 9.59 -0.64 0.35
N SER A 13 8.82 -1.60 0.88
CA SER A 13 8.24 -2.68 0.08
C SER A 13 7.15 -2.19 -0.87
N MET A 14 6.46 -1.10 -0.53
CA MET A 14 5.40 -0.51 -1.36
C MET A 14 5.95 0.49 -2.38
N ALA A 15 7.15 1.02 -2.18
CA ALA A 15 7.83 1.88 -3.14
C ALA A 15 7.97 1.18 -4.51
N GLY A 16 7.63 1.89 -5.58
CA GLY A 16 7.65 1.33 -6.96
C GLY A 16 6.50 0.38 -7.30
N THR A 17 5.52 0.19 -6.41
CA THR A 17 4.32 -0.61 -6.73
C THR A 17 3.53 0.01 -7.88
N SER A 18 3.44 1.35 -7.93
CA SER A 18 2.82 2.10 -9.03
C SER A 18 3.51 1.80 -10.37
N ASP A 19 4.84 1.80 -10.42
CA ASP A 19 5.61 1.44 -11.62
C ASP A 19 5.27 0.03 -12.10
N GLY A 20 5.18 -0.92 -11.18
CA GLY A 20 4.80 -2.29 -11.48
C GLY A 20 3.40 -2.38 -12.09
N ILE A 21 2.42 -1.71 -11.48
CA ILE A 21 1.03 -1.67 -11.96
C ILE A 21 0.96 -1.08 -13.38
N LEU A 22 1.61 0.07 -13.59
CA LEU A 22 1.60 0.77 -14.88
C LEU A 22 2.30 -0.05 -15.95
N LYS A 23 3.46 -0.63 -15.66
CA LYS A 23 4.18 -1.51 -16.60
C LYS A 23 3.32 -2.68 -17.07
N TYR A 24 2.57 -3.32 -16.17
CA TYR A 24 1.65 -4.41 -16.55
C TYR A 24 0.43 -3.92 -17.33
N ALA A 25 -0.01 -2.68 -17.10
CA ALA A 25 -1.11 -2.07 -17.84
C ALA A 25 -0.69 -1.66 -19.26
N GLU A 26 0.54 -1.17 -19.44
CA GLU A 26 1.13 -0.81 -20.74
C GLU A 26 1.54 -2.05 -21.56
N HIS A 27 2.04 -3.08 -20.87
CA HIS A 27 2.55 -4.29 -21.51
C HIS A 27 1.87 -5.54 -20.93
N PRO A 28 0.57 -5.74 -21.20
CA PRO A 28 -0.14 -6.90 -20.68
C PRO A 28 0.44 -8.20 -21.25
N ALA A 29 1.00 -9.04 -20.38
CA ALA A 29 1.64 -10.30 -20.76
C ALA A 29 0.67 -11.51 -20.71
N GLY A 30 0.97 -12.54 -21.52
CA GLY A 30 0.33 -13.86 -21.45
C GLY A 30 -0.50 -14.27 -22.68
N ARG A 31 -0.73 -15.58 -22.84
CA ARG A 31 -1.64 -16.11 -23.87
C ARG A 31 -3.08 -15.86 -23.42
N GLY A 32 -3.82 -15.02 -24.15
CA GLY A 32 -5.22 -14.70 -23.85
C GLY A 32 -5.48 -13.35 -23.17
N VAL A 33 -4.63 -12.35 -23.37
CA VAL A 33 -4.90 -10.96 -22.92
C VAL A 33 -6.29 -10.53 -23.39
N SER A 34 -7.15 -10.13 -22.44
CA SER A 34 -8.53 -9.73 -22.70
C SER A 34 -8.59 -8.49 -23.61
N VAL A 35 -9.72 -8.33 -24.30
CA VAL A 35 -9.99 -7.14 -25.13
C VAL A 35 -9.83 -5.86 -24.31
N GLU A 36 -10.35 -5.85 -23.07
CA GLU A 36 -10.25 -4.70 -22.16
C GLU A 36 -8.80 -4.35 -21.81
N ARG A 37 -7.94 -5.34 -21.55
CA ARG A 37 -6.52 -5.09 -21.23
C ARG A 37 -5.77 -4.54 -22.43
N LYS A 38 -6.07 -5.02 -23.64
CA LYS A 38 -5.50 -4.46 -24.89
C LYS A 38 -5.98 -3.03 -25.14
N ALA A 39 -7.27 -2.77 -24.95
CA ALA A 39 -7.83 -1.44 -25.10
C ALA A 39 -7.19 -0.44 -24.14
N ARG A 40 -6.99 -0.83 -22.88
CA ARG A 40 -6.29 -0.02 -21.87
C ARG A 40 -4.85 0.26 -22.26
N ALA A 41 -4.10 -0.76 -22.68
CA ALA A 41 -2.72 -0.59 -23.13
C ALA A 41 -2.63 0.35 -24.35
N GLY A 42 -3.57 0.23 -25.30
CA GLY A 42 -3.70 1.13 -26.44
C GLY A 42 -3.95 2.58 -26.03
N TRP A 43 -4.94 2.82 -25.16
CA TRP A 43 -5.23 4.14 -24.61
C TRP A 43 -4.02 4.74 -23.86
N MET A 44 -3.33 3.96 -23.03
CA MET A 44 -2.14 4.43 -22.31
C MET A 44 -1.00 4.82 -23.26
N ALA A 45 -0.88 4.15 -24.41
CA ALA A 45 0.13 4.48 -25.41
C ALA A 45 -0.12 5.84 -26.11
N GLU A 46 -1.36 6.33 -26.09
CA GLU A 46 -1.77 7.62 -26.66
C GLU A 46 -1.55 8.80 -25.70
N LEU A 47 -1.26 8.55 -24.42
CA LEU A 47 -0.99 9.60 -23.44
C LEU A 47 0.34 10.30 -23.72
N ASP A 48 0.34 11.63 -23.61
CA ASP A 48 1.56 12.43 -23.56
C ASP A 48 2.29 12.29 -22.22
N ASP A 49 3.51 12.80 -22.15
CA ASP A 49 4.38 12.64 -20.98
C ASP A 49 3.79 13.27 -19.72
N GLU A 50 3.10 14.41 -19.86
CA GLU A 50 2.42 15.08 -18.75
C GLU A 50 1.27 14.22 -18.21
N SER A 51 0.39 13.73 -19.08
CA SER A 51 -0.72 12.86 -18.70
C SER A 51 -0.23 11.55 -18.08
N ARG A 52 0.89 11.01 -18.55
CA ARG A 52 1.52 9.83 -17.94
C ARG A 52 2.02 10.12 -16.52
N GLN A 53 2.61 11.28 -16.28
CA GLN A 53 3.02 11.68 -14.92
C GLN A 53 1.83 11.83 -13.99
N TRP A 54 0.74 12.47 -14.44
CA TRP A 54 -0.49 12.57 -13.64
C TRP A 54 -1.12 11.21 -13.34
N LEU A 55 -1.16 10.32 -14.34
CA LEU A 55 -1.65 8.95 -14.14
C LEU A 55 -0.78 8.19 -13.14
N HIS A 56 0.54 8.34 -13.22
CA HIS A 56 1.48 7.72 -12.29
C HIS A 56 1.25 8.19 -10.86
N GLN A 57 1.16 9.50 -10.65
CA GLN A 57 0.87 10.09 -9.35
C GLN A 57 -0.47 9.57 -8.80
N LEU A 58 -1.53 9.51 -9.62
CA LEU A 58 -2.83 9.01 -9.16
C LEU A 58 -2.78 7.54 -8.72
N VAL A 59 -2.03 6.71 -9.44
CA VAL A 59 -1.83 5.29 -9.06
C VAL A 59 -1.03 5.20 -7.77
N GLU A 60 0.02 6.00 -7.61
CA GLU A 60 0.82 6.07 -6.39
C GLU A 60 0.00 6.52 -5.18
N GLU A 61 -0.82 7.57 -5.32
CA GLU A 61 -1.77 8.02 -4.30
C GLU A 61 -2.76 6.92 -3.92
N GLY A 62 -3.29 6.18 -4.91
CA GLY A 62 -4.19 5.06 -4.68
C GLY A 62 -3.54 3.93 -3.89
N VAL A 63 -2.31 3.54 -4.23
CA VAL A 63 -1.54 2.53 -3.48
C VAL A 63 -1.30 3.00 -2.05
N HIS A 64 -0.83 4.24 -1.87
CA HIS A 64 -0.57 4.81 -0.56
C HIS A 64 -1.84 4.85 0.29
N ALA A 65 -2.95 5.37 -0.25
CA ALA A 65 -4.23 5.49 0.46
C ALA A 65 -4.79 4.12 0.88
N GLY A 66 -4.61 3.09 0.05
CA GLY A 66 -5.01 1.72 0.37
C GLY A 66 -4.26 1.16 1.57
N VAL A 67 -2.92 1.25 1.56
CA VAL A 67 -2.08 0.76 2.67
C VAL A 67 -2.33 1.56 3.94
N PHE A 68 -2.29 2.89 3.84
CA PHE A 68 -2.57 3.79 4.96
C PHE A 68 -3.94 3.51 5.59
N GLY A 69 -4.98 3.30 4.77
CA GLY A 69 -6.31 3.00 5.25
C GLY A 69 -6.41 1.69 6.04
N VAL A 70 -5.68 0.65 5.63
CA VAL A 70 -5.59 -0.61 6.39
C VAL A 70 -4.85 -0.40 7.71
N LEU A 71 -3.76 0.36 7.72
CA LEU A 71 -3.04 0.68 8.94
C LEU A 71 -3.91 1.46 9.93
N CYS A 72 -4.73 2.41 9.46
CA CYS A 72 -5.71 3.08 10.31
C CYS A 72 -6.71 2.12 10.99
N ILE A 73 -7.06 1.01 10.34
CA ILE A 73 -7.93 -0.02 10.93
C ILE A 73 -7.17 -0.79 12.02
N LEU A 74 -5.91 -1.14 11.76
CA LEU A 74 -5.05 -1.80 12.72
C LEU A 74 -4.69 -0.92 13.92
N ASP A 75 -4.62 0.39 13.73
CA ASP A 75 -4.42 1.38 14.79
C ASP A 75 -5.72 1.79 15.50
N HIS A 76 -6.85 1.16 15.15
CA HIS A 76 -8.17 1.40 15.73
C HIS A 76 -8.67 2.86 15.61
N VAL A 77 -8.15 3.62 14.64
CA VAL A 77 -8.60 4.97 14.30
C VAL A 77 -9.59 4.99 13.13
N ARG A 78 -9.81 3.82 12.49
CA ARG A 78 -10.85 3.57 11.49
C ARG A 78 -11.53 2.23 11.78
N PHE A 79 -12.85 2.24 11.91
CA PHE A 79 -13.62 1.03 12.19
C PHE A 79 -14.28 0.48 10.93
N ILE A 80 -14.37 -0.84 10.82
CA ILE A 80 -15.06 -1.51 9.70
C ILE A 80 -16.38 -2.15 10.13
N GLU A 81 -16.59 -2.29 11.43
CA GLU A 81 -17.85 -2.71 12.01
C GLU A 81 -18.86 -1.56 11.89
N ASP A 82 -20.07 -1.86 11.42
CA ASP A 82 -21.12 -0.90 11.11
C ASP A 82 -22.12 -0.66 12.26
N ILE A 83 -22.10 -1.51 13.29
CA ILE A 83 -23.03 -1.45 14.43
C ILE A 83 -22.41 -2.02 15.70
N GLY A 84 -22.87 -1.55 16.86
CA GLY A 84 -22.46 -2.08 18.17
C GLY A 84 -21.07 -1.65 18.65
N GLU A 85 -20.58 -2.37 19.66
CA GLU A 85 -19.23 -2.22 20.22
C GLU A 85 -18.17 -2.54 19.15
N LYS A 86 -17.07 -1.79 19.16
CA LYS A 86 -15.97 -1.95 18.20
C LYS A 86 -14.94 -2.93 18.74
N GLY A 87 -14.49 -3.85 17.89
CA GLY A 87 -13.42 -4.76 18.23
C GLY A 87 -12.04 -4.12 18.07
N SER A 88 -11.00 -4.90 18.35
CA SER A 88 -9.62 -4.55 18.06
C SER A 88 -8.95 -5.64 17.22
N PHE A 89 -8.22 -5.22 16.18
CA PHE A 89 -7.35 -6.09 15.40
C PHE A 89 -5.92 -5.99 15.93
N ASN A 90 -5.28 -7.13 16.18
CA ASN A 90 -3.89 -7.19 16.64
C ASN A 90 -3.01 -7.88 15.59
N LEU A 91 -1.93 -7.22 15.21
CA LEU A 91 -0.89 -7.71 14.32
C LEU A 91 0.32 -8.16 15.15
N THR A 92 0.67 -9.43 15.04
CA THR A 92 1.80 -10.02 15.77
C THR A 92 2.82 -10.58 14.79
N TYR A 93 4.08 -10.18 14.96
CA TYR A 93 5.21 -10.83 14.30
C TYR A 93 5.68 -12.02 15.12
N THR A 94 5.72 -13.20 14.50
CA THR A 94 6.36 -14.39 15.07
C THR A 94 7.72 -14.59 14.42
N SER A 95 8.78 -14.55 15.22
CA SER A 95 10.15 -14.80 14.75
C SER A 95 10.36 -16.26 14.34
N PRO A 96 11.40 -16.58 13.56
CA PRO A 96 11.74 -17.97 13.20
C PRO A 96 11.95 -18.91 14.40
N PHE A 97 12.27 -18.36 15.57
CA PHE A 97 12.47 -19.12 16.82
C PHE A 97 11.22 -19.13 17.72
N GLY A 98 10.08 -18.63 17.24
CA GLY A 98 8.80 -18.65 17.94
C GLY A 98 8.52 -17.47 18.88
N ALA A 99 9.50 -16.59 19.13
CA ALA A 99 9.27 -15.37 19.91
C ALA A 99 8.28 -14.44 19.19
N GLN A 100 7.31 -13.90 19.93
CA GLN A 100 6.25 -13.03 19.41
C GLN A 100 6.43 -11.57 19.83
N THR A 101 6.10 -10.66 18.93
CA THR A 101 6.09 -9.21 19.20
C THR A 101 4.84 -8.62 18.58
N GLN A 102 4.01 -7.93 19.38
CA GLN A 102 2.89 -7.16 18.84
C GLN A 102 3.42 -5.94 18.11
N ILE A 103 2.94 -5.73 16.88
CA ILE A 103 3.40 -4.68 15.96
C ILE A 103 2.57 -3.41 16.11
N ASN A 104 1.28 -3.55 16.43
CA ASN A 104 0.36 -2.44 16.67
C ASN A 104 -0.13 -2.39 18.15
N PRO A 105 0.77 -2.31 19.16
CA PRO A 105 0.31 -1.95 20.49
C PRO A 105 -0.31 -0.54 20.46
N GLU A 106 -1.33 -0.32 21.31
CA GLU A 106 -2.02 0.97 21.47
C GLU A 106 -1.07 2.09 21.94
N GLU A 107 0.06 1.74 22.53
CA GLU A 107 1.07 2.67 23.03
C GLU A 107 2.03 3.15 21.93
N GLY A 108 2.43 4.41 22.04
CA GLY A 108 3.42 5.04 21.17
C GLY A 108 2.84 5.57 19.86
N GLU A 109 3.71 5.77 18.88
CA GLU A 109 3.30 6.26 17.55
C GLU A 109 2.47 5.21 16.79
N MET A 110 1.52 5.68 15.99
CA MET A 110 0.61 4.83 15.22
C MET A 110 1.28 4.32 13.93
N LEU A 111 0.90 3.12 13.47
CA LEU A 111 1.47 2.53 12.26
C LEU A 111 1.21 3.39 11.01
N HIS A 112 0.03 3.98 10.88
CA HIS A 112 -0.32 4.82 9.74
C HIS A 112 0.53 6.09 9.68
N ASP A 113 0.86 6.69 10.83
CA ASP A 113 1.74 7.86 10.93
C ASP A 113 3.18 7.50 10.57
N LEU A 114 3.70 6.42 11.16
CA LEU A 114 5.03 5.89 10.83
C LEU A 114 5.15 5.56 9.33
N PHE A 115 4.16 4.89 8.76
CA PHE A 115 4.11 4.57 7.33
C PHE A 115 4.10 5.82 6.47
N ASN A 116 3.29 6.83 6.83
CA ASN A 116 3.23 8.10 6.10
C ASN A 116 4.58 8.84 6.15
N GLY A 117 5.23 8.87 7.31
CA GLY A 117 6.58 9.41 7.48
C GLY A 117 7.60 8.72 6.56
N PHE A 118 7.70 7.39 6.64
CA PHE A 118 8.66 6.65 5.82
C PHE A 118 8.35 6.64 4.33
N SER A 119 7.08 6.69 3.93
CA SER A 119 6.70 6.74 2.51
C SER A 119 7.17 8.04 1.86
N ARG A 120 7.03 9.18 2.57
CA ARG A 120 7.52 10.48 2.09
C ARG A 120 9.04 10.51 1.94
N ASP A 121 9.76 9.82 2.83
CA ASP A 121 11.21 9.74 2.75
C ASP A 121 11.71 8.78 1.67
N ALA A 122 10.94 7.73 1.34
CA ALA A 122 11.28 6.79 0.26
C ALA A 122 11.05 7.39 -1.15
N GLN A 123 10.27 8.47 -1.25
CA GLN A 123 9.99 9.20 -2.49
C GLN A 123 11.00 10.34 -2.78
N LYS A 124 11.93 10.63 -1.85
CA LYS A 124 13.02 11.60 -2.05
C LYS A 124 14.23 10.93 -2.69
#